data_AF-A0A3R5QYL7-F1
#
_entry.id   AF-A0A3R5QYL7-F1
#
_cell.length_a   1.000
_cell.length_b   1.000
_cell.length_c   1.000
_cell.angle_alpha   90.00
_cell.angle_beta   90.00
_cell.angle_gamma   90.00
#
_symmetry.space_group_name_H-M   'P 1'
#
loop_
_entity.id
_entity.type
_entity.pdbx_description
1 polymer ?
#
loop_
_entity_poly.entity_id
_entity_poly.type
_entity_poly.pdbx_seq_one_letter_code
_entity_poly.pdbx_strand_id
1 'polypeptide(L)' 'MSKNRINLLWSISLLAISVTTITISTSSIAAIKLPDMLKRCLGVIELISLFVLVYSSIKKNTQ' A
#
# COMPACT_ATOMS: atom_id res chain seq x y z
N MET A 1 22.60 -6.76 -2.62
CA MET A 1 21.53 -6.35 -1.67
C MET A 1 21.00 -7.64 -1.03
N SER A 2 21.11 -7.81 0.30
CA SER A 2 20.76 -9.09 0.96
C SER A 2 19.27 -9.42 0.78
N LYS A 3 18.96 -10.68 0.40
CA LYS A 3 17.59 -11.22 0.17
C LYS A 3 16.63 -10.86 1.32
N ASN A 4 17.16 -10.83 2.54
CA ASN A 4 16.45 -10.53 3.78
C ASN A 4 15.85 -9.11 3.79
N ARG A 5 16.57 -8.13 3.22
CA ARG A 5 16.15 -6.72 3.16
C ARG A 5 15.03 -6.50 2.17
N ILE A 6 15.05 -7.22 1.05
CA ILE A 6 13.99 -7.17 0.01
C ILE A 6 12.72 -7.79 0.56
N ASN A 7 12.83 -8.90 1.29
CA ASN A 7 11.70 -9.58 1.90
C ASN A 7 11.03 -8.71 2.98
N LEU A 8 11.83 -8.01 3.80
CA LEU A 8 11.34 -7.05 4.79
C LEU A 8 10.64 -5.86 4.14
N LEU A 9 11.25 -5.22 3.13
CA LEU A 9 10.61 -4.12 2.39
C LEU A 9 9.29 -4.55 1.76
N TRP A 10 9.26 -5.74 1.16
CA TRP A 10 8.06 -6.29 0.54
C TRP A 10 6.94 -6.48 1.57
N SER A 11 7.27 -7.09 2.72
CA SER A 11 6.31 -7.33 3.79
C SER A 11 5.80 -6.02 4.41
N ILE A 12 6.67 -5.01 4.57
CA ILE A 12 6.30 -3.70 5.12
C ILE A 12 5.38 -2.94 4.15
N SER A 13 5.66 -2.96 2.84
CA SER A 13 4.79 -2.33 1.84
C SER A 13 3.43 -3.01 1.78
N LEU A 14 3.38 -4.34 1.92
CA LEU A 14 2.14 -5.10 1.87
C LEU A 14 1.24 -4.80 3.09
N LEU A 15 1.86 -4.66 4.27
CA LEU A 15 1.18 -4.21 5.48
C LEU A 15 0.71 -2.76 5.40
N ALA A 16 1.53 -1.86 4.85
CA ALA A 16 1.15 -0.46 4.69
C ALA A 16 -0.04 -0.30 3.73
N ILE A 17 -0.06 -1.06 2.63
CA ILE A 17 -1.18 -1.07 1.68
C ILE A 17 -2.42 -1.64 2.35
N SER A 18 -2.33 -2.81 3.00
CA SER A 18 -3.52 -3.42 3.59
C SER A 18 -4.20 -2.51 4.62
N VAL A 19 -3.43 -1.85 5.49
CA VAL A 19 -3.98 -0.91 6.48
C VAL A 19 -4.58 0.33 5.80
N THR A 20 -3.92 0.85 4.76
CA THR A 20 -4.40 2.02 4.02
C THR A 20 -5.71 1.71 3.29
N THR A 21 -5.77 0.57 2.57
CA THR A 21 -6.96 0.12 1.85
C THR A 21 -8.11 -0.11 2.80
N ILE A 22 -7.88 -0.79 3.94
CA ILE A 22 -8.92 -1.02 4.95
C ILE A 22 -9.43 0.31 5.50
N THR A 23 -8.54 1.29 5.73
CA THR A 23 -8.92 2.63 6.24
C THR A 23 -9.73 3.42 5.20
N ILE A 24 -9.33 3.39 3.93
CA ILE A 24 -10.09 4.03 2.84
C ILE A 24 -11.44 3.34 2.67
N SER A 25 -11.47 2.02 2.56
CA SER A 25 -12.70 1.24 2.38
C SER A 25 -13.64 1.44 3.55
N THR A 26 -13.17 1.37 4.80
CA THR A 26 -14.03 1.64 5.97
C THR A 26 -14.51 3.08 6.00
N SER A 27 -13.69 4.08 5.64
CA SER A 27 -14.14 5.47 5.53
C SER A 27 -15.16 5.70 4.41
N SER A 28 -15.09 4.90 3.33
CA SER A 28 -16.03 4.94 2.22
C SER A 28 -17.34 4.22 2.55
N ILE A 29 -17.27 3.09 3.25
CA ILE A 29 -18.43 2.27 3.66
C ILE A 29 -19.18 2.93 4.82
N ALA A 30 -18.47 3.52 5.79
CA ALA A 30 -19.06 4.15 6.96
C ALA A 30 -19.72 5.52 6.67
N ALA A 31 -19.72 5.98 5.41
CA ALA A 31 -20.25 7.29 4.99
C ALA A 31 -19.73 8.47 5.83
N ILE A 32 -18.58 8.29 6.49
CA ILE A 32 -17.89 9.36 7.21
C ILE A 32 -17.46 10.33 6.11
N LYS A 33 -17.90 11.59 6.21
CA LYS A 33 -17.44 12.72 5.37
C LYS A 33 -15.97 12.99 5.66
N LEU A 34 -15.09 12.06 5.32
CA LEU A 34 -13.67 12.33 5.18
C LEU A 34 -13.53 13.33 4.03
N PRO A 35 -12.88 14.47 4.24
CA PRO A 35 -12.76 15.51 3.23
C PRO A 35 -12.19 14.90 1.96
N ASP A 36 -12.75 15.27 0.80
CA ASP A 36 -12.40 14.69 -0.50
C ASP A 36 -10.89 14.72 -0.78
N MET A 37 -10.18 15.74 -0.28
CA MET A 37 -8.72 15.82 -0.32
C MET A 37 -8.01 14.66 0.39
N LEU A 38 -8.50 14.22 1.56
CA LEU A 38 -7.89 13.11 2.30
C LEU A 38 -8.06 11.78 1.56
N LYS A 39 -9.26 11.51 1.02
CA LYS A 39 -9.52 10.31 0.22
C LYS A 39 -8.64 10.27 -1.04
N ARG A 40 -8.49 11.42 -1.70
CA ARG A 40 -7.61 11.55 -2.88
C ARG A 40 -6.14 11.33 -2.54
N CYS A 41 -5.64 11.93 -1.46
CA CYS A 41 -4.25 11.74 -1.03
C CYS A 41 -3.97 10.28 -0.65
N LEU A 42 -4.87 9.65 0.11
CA LEU A 42 -4.73 8.23 0.48
C LEU A 42 -4.74 7.33 -0.75
N GLY A 43 -5.63 7.59 -1.73
CA GLY A 43 -5.66 6.83 -2.98
C GLY A 43 -4.39 6.96 -3.82
N VAL A 44 -3.78 8.16 -3.88
CA VAL A 44 -2.51 8.38 -4.61
C VAL A 44 -1.34 7.66 -3.92
N ILE A 45 -1.26 7.75 -2.59
CA ILE A 45 -0.23 7.06 -1.80
C ILE A 45 -0.37 5.54 -1.95
N GLU A 46 -1.60 5.04 -1.92
CA GLU A 46 -1.90 3.62 -2.12
C GLU A 46 -1.48 3.16 -3.51
N LEU A 47 -1.77 3.93 -4.56
CA LEU A 47 -1.38 3.61 -5.94
C LEU A 47 0.15 3.51 -6.09
N ILE A 48 0.89 4.46 -5.51
CA ILE A 48 2.36 4.46 -5.52
C ILE A 48 2.89 3.25 -4.74
N SER A 49 2.29 2.96 -3.57
CA SER A 49 2.68 1.83 -2.74
C SER A 49 2.43 0.50 -3.48
N LEU A 50 1.31 0.37 -4.20
CA LEU A 50 1.00 -0.78 -5.06
C LEU A 50 2.05 -0.97 -6.15
N PHE A 51 2.50 0.11 -6.79
CA PHE A 51 3.54 0.06 -7.81
C PHE A 51 4.87 -0.45 -7.24
N VAL A 52 5.27 0.08 -6.08
CA VAL A 52 6.47 -0.37 -5.33
C VAL A 52 6.33 -1.82 -4.91
N LEU A 53 5.14 -2.24 -4.49
CA LEU A 53 4.85 -3.61 -4.10
C LEU A 53 5.00 -4.58 -5.26
N VAL A 54 4.41 -4.27 -6.42
CA VAL A 54 4.51 -5.08 -7.64
C VAL A 54 5.98 -5.21 -8.07
N TYR A 55 6.70 -4.09 -8.11
CA TYR A 55 8.12 -4.09 -8.46
C TYR A 55 8.96 -4.94 -7.49
N SER A 56 8.72 -4.80 -6.18
CA SER A 56 9.38 -5.60 -5.16
C SER A 56 8.95 -7.08 -5.19
N SER A 57 7.72 -7.39 -5.60
CA SER A 57 7.20 -8.75 -5.72
C SER A 57 7.85 -9.48 -6.88
N ILE A 58 7.93 -8.83 -8.05
CA ILE A 58 8.64 -9.35 -9.22
C ILE A 58 10.11 -9.61 -8.87
N LYS A 59 10.78 -8.63 -8.24
CA LYS A 59 12.19 -8.76 -7.86
C LYS A 59 12.45 -9.85 -6.81
N LYS A 60 11.49 -10.10 -5.91
CA LYS A 60 11.53 -11.21 -4.94
C LYS A 60 11.31 -12.57 -5.63
N ASN A 61 10.45 -12.64 -6.64
CA ASN A 61 10.08 -13.90 -7.30
C ASN A 61 11.09 -14.30 -8.41
N THR A 62 11.84 -13.35 -8.96
CA THR A 62 12.92 -13.60 -9.95
C THR A 62 14.28 -13.95 -9.31
N GLN A 63 14.38 -14.05 -7.97
CA GLN A 63 15.64 -14.23 -7.20
C GLN A 63 15.66 -15.54 -6.42
#